data_AF-A0A644X6K5-F1
#
_entry.id   AF-A0A644X6K5-F1
#
_cell.length_a   1.000
_cell.length_b   1.000
_cell.length_c   1.000
_cell.angle_alpha   90.00
_cell.angle_beta   90.00
_cell.angle_gamma   90.00
#
_symmetry.space_group_name_H-M   'P 1'
#
loop_
_entity.id
_entity.type
_entity.pdbx_description
1 polymer ?
#
loop_
_entity_poly.entity_id
_entity_poly.type
_entity_poly.pdbx_seq_one_letter_code
_entity_poly.pdbx_strand_id
1 'polypeptide(L)' 'MESVRVETPHSGEHRIIQRFAWIPVMANGEIKWLEWMTIHQSYDTEKYRAWSNDWFESK' A
#
# COMPACT_ATOMS: atom_id res chain seq x y z
N MET A 1 4.52 27.01 14.24
CA MET A 1 3.96 26.11 13.21
C MET A 1 5.10 25.17 12.83
N GLU A 2 5.17 24.00 13.46
CA GLU A 2 6.25 23.05 13.19
C GLU A 2 6.05 22.45 11.81
N SER A 3 7.04 22.63 10.93
CA SER A 3 7.09 21.93 9.66
C SER A 3 7.39 20.47 9.95
N VAL A 4 6.39 19.59 9.81
CA VAL A 4 6.63 18.14 9.76
C VAL A 4 7.50 17.89 8.55
N ARG A 5 8.80 17.65 8.77
CA ARG A 5 9.68 17.18 7.71
C ARG A 5 9.23 15.78 7.37
N VAL A 6 8.53 15.63 6.25
CA VAL A 6 8.28 14.32 5.65
C VAL A 6 9.64 13.87 5.13
N GLU A 7 10.31 13.01 5.90
CA GLU A 7 11.52 12.36 5.43
C GLU A 7 11.20 11.62 4.13
N THR A 8 12.01 11.88 3.11
CA THR A 8 11.85 11.21 1.82
C THR A 8 12.14 9.71 2.05
N PRO A 9 11.24 8.80 1.65
CA PRO A 9 11.46 7.38 1.89
C PRO A 9 12.71 6.88 1.14
N HIS A 10 13.43 5.94 1.75
CA HIS A 10 14.59 5.28 1.17
C HIS A 10 14.20 4.01 0.41
N SER A 11 15.00 3.61 -0.58
CA SER A 11 14.78 2.37 -1.33
C SER A 11 14.79 1.16 -0.41
N GLY A 12 13.83 0.26 -0.58
CA GLY A 12 13.69 -0.93 0.27
C GLY A 12 13.01 -0.67 1.61
N GLU A 13 12.56 0.56 1.89
CA GLU A 13 11.65 0.77 3.01
C GLU A 13 10.33 0.04 2.77
N HIS A 14 9.80 -0.52 3.86
CA HIS A 14 8.51 -1.20 3.87
C HIS A 14 7.54 -0.45 4.76
N ARG A 15 6.27 -0.40 4.34
CA ARG A 15 5.19 0.09 5.19
C ARG A 15 3.91 -0.71 4.98
N ILE A 16 3.04 -0.62 5.97
CA ILE A 16 1.71 -1.17 5.95
C ILE A 16 0.73 0.00 5.98
N ILE A 17 -0.19 0.05 5.03
CA ILE A 17 -1.28 1.02 5.02
C ILE A 17 -2.61 0.32 5.00
N GLN A 18 -3.63 0.94 5.57
CA GLN A 18 -5.01 0.49 5.45
C GLN A 18 -5.76 1.42 4.52
N ARG A 19 -6.42 0.85 3.52
CA ARG A 19 -7.28 1.61 2.60
C ARG A 19 -8.58 0.89 2.35
N PHE A 20 -9.61 1.69 2.15
CA PHE A 20 -10.90 1.20 1.70
C PHE A 20 -10.83 1.04 0.17
N ALA A 21 -10.91 -0.19 -0.31
CA ALA A 21 -10.82 -0.49 -1.74
C ALA A 21 -12.22 -0.66 -2.35
N TRP A 22 -12.46 0.06 -3.45
CA TRP A 22 -13.62 -0.09 -4.34
C TRP A 22 -13.18 -0.80 -5.63
N ILE A 23 -12.43 -1.88 -5.49
CA ILE A 23 -11.88 -2.62 -6.62
C ILE A 23 -12.47 -4.03 -6.51
N PRO A 24 -12.96 -4.65 -7.60
CA PRO A 24 -13.24 -6.07 -7.58
C PRO A 24 -11.93 -6.80 -7.34
N VAL A 25 -11.69 -7.21 -6.10
CA VAL A 25 -10.51 -7.97 -5.73
C VAL A 25 -10.89 -9.45 -5.76
N MET A 26 -10.13 -10.21 -6.55
CA MET A 26 -10.19 -11.66 -6.55
C MET A 26 -9.37 -12.19 -5.38
N ALA A 27 -10.04 -12.71 -4.36
CA ALA A 27 -9.41 -13.35 -3.21
C ALA A 27 -10.10 -14.70 -2.94
N ASN A 28 -9.32 -15.77 -2.82
CA ASN A 28 -9.82 -17.13 -2.56
C ASN A 28 -10.95 -17.61 -3.52
N GLY A 29 -10.96 -17.14 -4.77
CA GLY A 29 -11.97 -17.52 -5.77
C GLY A 29 -13.29 -16.74 -5.69
N GLU A 30 -13.40 -15.75 -4.80
CA GLU A 30 -14.56 -14.87 -4.67
C GLU A 30 -14.22 -13.44 -5.11
N ILE A 31 -15.22 -12.74 -5.69
CA ILE A 31 -15.12 -11.31 -5.98
C ILE A 31 -15.67 -10.54 -4.79
N LYS A 32 -14.81 -9.81 -4.08
CA LYS A 32 -15.20 -8.87 -3.02
C LYS A 32 -15.27 -7.46 -3.61
N TRP A 33 -16.30 -6.71 -3.24
CA TRP A 33 -16.58 -5.39 -3.83
C TRP A 33 -16.25 -4.22 -2.91
N LEU A 34 -16.24 -4.43 -1.59
CA LEU A 34 -15.98 -3.38 -0.59
C LEU A 34 -15.34 -4.02 0.65
N GLU A 35 -14.05 -3.78 0.86
CA GLU A 35 -13.35 -4.26 2.04
C GLU A 35 -12.26 -3.27 2.48
N TRP A 36 -12.04 -3.21 3.79
CA TRP A 36 -10.84 -2.62 4.35
C TRP A 36 -9.67 -3.55 4.04
N MET A 37 -8.75 -3.10 3.20
CA MET A 37 -7.57 -3.87 2.84
C MET A 37 -6.36 -3.35 3.59
N THR A 38 -5.57 -4.29 4.10
CA THR A 38 -4.21 -4.02 4.57
C THR A 38 -3.28 -4.20 3.38
N ILE A 39 -2.52 -3.17 3.03
CA ILE A 39 -1.65 -3.14 1.85
C ILE A 39 -0.21 -3.05 2.33
N HIS A 40 0.61 -4.02 1.92
CA HIS A 40 2.05 -4.01 2.14
C HIS A 40 2.70 -3.32 0.94
N GLN A 41 3.53 -2.32 1.23
CA GLN A 41 4.19 -1.53 0.22
C GLN A 41 5.70 -1.50 0.44
N SER A 42 6.44 -1.51 -0.67
CA SER A 42 7.87 -1.25 -0.72
C SER A 42 8.12 0.06 -1.47
N TYR A 43 9.10 0.84 -1.03
CA TYR A 43 9.52 2.03 -1.75
C TYR A 43 10.66 1.71 -2.71
N ASP A 44 10.45 2.00 -3.99
CA ASP A 44 11.45 1.79 -5.04
C ASP A 44 11.95 3.16 -5.53
N THR A 45 13.20 3.52 -5.18
CA THR A 45 13.82 4.76 -5.66
C THR A 45 14.36 4.67 -7.09
N GLU A 46 14.59 3.45 -7.59
CA GLU A 46 15.28 3.20 -8.86
C GLU A 46 14.31 3.28 -10.04
N LYS A 47 13.10 2.75 -9.88
CA LYS A 47 12.15 2.63 -11.01
C LYS A 47 11.16 3.78 -11.09
N TYR A 48 10.52 4.13 -9.98
CA TYR A 48 9.39 5.08 -9.98
C TYR A 48 9.42 6.13 -8.87
N ARG A 49 10.36 6.05 -7.92
CA ARG A 49 10.42 6.93 -6.72
C ARG A 49 9.05 7.01 -6.03
N ALA A 50 8.42 5.85 -5.87
CA ALA A 50 7.07 5.73 -5.38
C ALA A 50 6.91 4.44 -4.56
N TRP A 51 5.88 4.43 -3.71
CA TRP A 51 5.45 3.23 -3.01
C TRP A 51 4.72 2.30 -3.97
N SER A 52 5.25 1.10 -4.14
CA SER A 52 4.63 0.01 -4.89
C SER A 52 3.76 -0.82 -3.96
N ASN A 53 2.63 -1.33 -4.45
CA ASN A 53 1.84 -2.32 -3.71
C ASN A 53 2.42 -3.70 -3.99
N ASP A 54 2.87 -4.40 -2.96
CA ASP A 54 3.48 -5.72 -3.10
C ASP A 54 2.42 -6.82 -2.98
N TRP A 55 1.65 -6.82 -1.88
CA TRP A 55 0.52 -7.73 -1.66
C TRP A 55 -0.54 -7.14 -0.71
N PHE A 56 -1.70 -7.81 -0.64
CA PHE A 56 -2.85 -7.41 0.14
C PHE A 56 -3.22 -8.48 1.17
N GLU A 57 -3.64 -8.05 2.35
CA GLU A 57 -4.28 -8.89 3.36
C GLU A 57 -5.72 -8.43 3.57
N SER A 58 -6.67 -9.37 3.47
CA SER A 58 -8.10 -9.23 3.76
C SER A 58 -8.41 -9.87 5.11
N LYS A 59 -9.35 -9.32 5.88
CA LYS A 59 -9.76 -9.88 7.18
C LYS A 59 -11.08 -10.63 7.09
#